data_AF-A0A8C8E5Q3-F1
#
_entry.id   AF-A0A8C8E5Q3-F1
#
_cell.length_a   1.000
_cell.length_b   1.000
_cell.length_c   1.000
_cell.angle_alpha   90.00
_cell.angle_beta   90.00
_cell.angle_gamma   90.00
#
_symmetry.space_group_name_H-M   'P 1'
#
loop_
_entity.id
_entity.type
_entity.pdbx_description
1 polymer ?
#
loop_
_entity_poly.entity_id
_entity_poly.type
_entity_poly.pdbx_seq_one_letter_code
_entity_poly.pdbx_strand_id
1 'polypeptide(L)'
;FKSGFHRLMACLLGGEIPRLHGLLLGDASLAARRDFISGFTALHWAAKSGNCDMVTNIIRAAEKGGARVNVDARSHGGYTALHLAAIHDA
;
A
#
# COMPACT_ATOMS: atom_id res chain seq x y z
N PHE A 1 -6.51 -18.14 1.88
CA PHE A 1 -7.08 -16.89 1.31
C PHE A 1 -6.97 -15.63 2.20
N LYS A 2 -6.71 -15.69 3.52
CA LYS A 2 -6.60 -14.48 4.39
C LYS A 2 -5.17 -14.02 4.79
N SER A 3 -4.11 -14.73 4.40
CA SER A 3 -2.79 -14.57 5.01
C SER A 3 -1.89 -13.50 4.35
N GLY A 4 -1.96 -13.31 3.03
CA GLY A 4 -1.11 -12.35 2.31
C GLY A 4 -1.40 -10.89 2.65
N PHE A 5 -2.66 -10.48 2.57
CA PHE A 5 -3.07 -9.09 2.83
C PHE A 5 -2.84 -8.66 4.29
N HIS A 6 -3.11 -9.53 5.26
CA HIS A 6 -2.81 -9.26 6.66
C HIS A 6 -1.31 -9.01 6.89
N ARG A 7 -0.44 -9.83 6.28
CA ARG A 7 1.02 -9.64 6.34
C ARG A 7 1.48 -8.35 5.65
N LEU A 8 0.83 -7.97 4.54
CA LEU A 8 1.08 -6.70 3.86
C LEU A 8 0.80 -5.54 4.82
N MET A 9 -0.36 -5.55 5.49
CA MET A 9 -0.73 -4.52 6.46
C MET A 9 0.26 -4.45 7.63
N ALA A 10 0.69 -5.59 8.17
CA ALA A 10 1.69 -5.63 9.23
C ALA A 10 3.02 -4.98 8.79
N CYS A 11 3.48 -5.23 7.55
CA CYS A 11 4.70 -4.59 7.04
C CYS A 11 4.55 -3.07 6.89
N LEU A 12 3.38 -2.60 6.43
CA LEU A 12 3.10 -1.18 6.25
C LEU A 12 3.02 -0.42 7.58
N LEU A 13 2.42 -1.05 8.59
CA LEU A 13 2.32 -0.48 9.94
C LEU A 13 3.65 -0.54 10.70
N GLY A 14 4.43 -1.60 10.49
CA GLY A 14 5.72 -1.81 11.17
C GLY A 14 6.93 -1.20 10.46
N GLY A 15 6.77 -0.67 9.24
CA GLY A 15 7.89 -0.12 8.47
C GLY A 15 8.83 -1.17 7.88
N GLU A 16 8.45 -2.45 7.83
CA GLU A 16 9.34 -3.54 7.41
C GLU A 16 9.47 -3.65 5.88
N ILE A 17 10.23 -2.74 5.28
CA ILE A 17 10.47 -2.67 3.82
C ILE A 17 10.95 -3.99 3.20
N PRO A 18 11.93 -4.73 3.79
CA PRO A 18 12.42 -5.96 3.16
C PRO A 18 11.34 -7.05 3.09
N ARG A 19 10.52 -7.17 4.15
CA ARG A 19 9.39 -8.12 4.16
C ARG A 19 8.29 -7.69 3.20
N LEU A 20 7.98 -6.39 3.14
CA LEU A 20 7.04 -5.85 2.15
C LEU A 20 7.47 -6.23 0.73
N HIS A 21 8.74 -6.01 0.40
CA HIS A 21 9.29 -6.28 -0.92
C HIS A 21 9.21 -7.77 -1.28
N GLY A 22 9.58 -8.67 -0.37
CA GLY A 22 9.45 -10.11 -0.58
C GLY A 22 8.00 -10.55 -0.80
N LEU A 23 7.05 -9.94 -0.07
CA LEU A 23 5.63 -10.24 -0.21
C LEU A 23 5.06 -9.78 -1.55
N LEU A 24 5.40 -8.56 -1.99
CA LEU A 24 4.95 -8.00 -3.27
C LEU A 24 5.61 -8.66 -4.48
N LEU A 25 6.84 -9.15 -4.35
CA LEU A 25 7.47 -9.99 -5.38
C LEU A 25 6.77 -11.34 -5.52
N GLY A 26 6.30 -11.93 -4.41
CA GLY A 26 5.57 -13.20 -4.44
C GLY A 26 4.13 -13.08 -4.92
N ASP A 27 3.46 -11.95 -4.61
CA ASP A 27 2.10 -11.65 -5.08
C ASP A 27 1.92 -10.13 -5.21
N ALA A 28 2.19 -9.63 -6.41
CA ALA A 28 2.10 -8.20 -6.71
C ALA A 28 0.65 -7.68 -6.71
N SER A 29 -0.35 -8.56 -6.81
CA SER A 29 -1.77 -8.17 -6.73
C SER A 29 -2.12 -7.56 -5.36
N LEU A 30 -1.34 -7.90 -4.32
CA LEU A 30 -1.53 -7.40 -2.97
C LEU A 30 -1.42 -5.88 -2.88
N ALA A 31 -0.62 -5.23 -3.73
CA ALA A 31 -0.48 -3.78 -3.75
C ALA A 31 -1.79 -3.05 -4.14
N ALA A 32 -2.58 -3.66 -5.02
CA ALA A 32 -3.84 -3.10 -5.51
C ALA A 32 -5.06 -3.51 -4.66
N ARG A 33 -4.91 -4.49 -3.75
CA ARG A 33 -6.01 -4.93 -2.89
C ARG A 33 -6.40 -3.83 -1.90
N ARG A 34 -7.71 -3.69 -1.72
CA ARG A 34 -8.32 -2.76 -0.78
C ARG A 34 -8.68 -3.50 0.50
N ASP A 35 -8.43 -2.90 1.65
CA ASP A 35 -8.97 -3.43 2.90
C ASP A 35 -10.50 -3.25 2.94
N PHE A 36 -11.18 -4.12 3.70
CA PHE A 36 -12.63 -4.14 3.74
C PHE A 36 -13.25 -3.03 4.61
N ILE A 37 -12.47 -2.42 5.50
CA ILE A 37 -12.95 -1.43 6.47
C ILE A 37 -12.91 -0.04 5.83
N SER A 38 -11.74 0.39 5.36
CA SER A 38 -11.50 1.74 4.85
C SER A 38 -11.40 1.80 3.33
N GLY A 39 -11.15 0.67 2.65
CA GLY A 39 -10.98 0.63 1.20
C GLY A 39 -9.59 1.07 0.76
N PHE A 40 -8.66 1.12 1.70
CA PHE A 40 -7.28 1.54 1.51
C PHE A 40 -6.50 0.43 0.82
N THR A 41 -5.75 0.86 -0.19
CA THR A 41 -4.67 0.08 -0.79
C THR A 41 -3.38 0.26 0.00
N ALA A 42 -2.33 -0.47 -0.36
CA ALA A 42 -1.00 -0.29 0.25
C ALA A 42 -0.52 1.17 0.18
N LEU A 43 -0.81 1.87 -0.93
CA LEU A 43 -0.47 3.29 -1.10
C LEU A 43 -1.19 4.21 -0.11
N HIS A 44 -2.46 3.95 0.19
CA HIS A 44 -3.21 4.76 1.15
C HIS A 44 -2.58 4.66 2.54
N TRP A 45 -2.20 3.44 2.96
CA TRP A 45 -1.54 3.22 4.25
C TRP A 45 -0.17 3.89 4.33
N ALA A 46 0.63 3.80 3.25
CA ALA A 46 1.94 4.43 3.18
C ALA A 46 1.84 5.97 3.16
N ALA A 47 0.86 6.53 2.45
CA ALA A 47 0.61 7.97 2.44
C ALA A 47 0.12 8.46 3.80
N LYS A 48 -0.79 7.73 4.44
CA LYS A 48 -1.30 8.05 5.79
C LYS A 48 -0.21 8.01 6.87
N SER A 49 0.86 7.23 6.68
CA SER A 49 1.99 7.20 7.61
C SER A 49 3.09 8.23 7.29
N GLY A 50 2.91 9.06 6.26
CA GLY A 50 3.94 10.02 5.82
C GLY A 50 5.21 9.38 5.28
N ASN A 51 5.19 8.07 5.00
CA ASN A 51 6.41 7.33 4.65
C ASN A 51 6.59 7.28 3.12
N CYS A 52 7.24 8.32 2.58
CA CYS A 52 7.55 8.45 1.15
C CYS A 52 8.41 7.29 0.60
N ASP A 53 9.30 6.74 1.43
CA ASP A 53 10.13 5.59 1.05
C ASP A 53 9.26 4.34 0.88
N MET A 54 8.28 4.14 1.76
CA MET A 54 7.30 3.05 1.66
C MET A 54 6.49 3.16 0.38
N VAL A 55 6.01 4.36 0.03
CA VAL A 55 5.30 4.62 -1.24
C VAL A 55 6.16 4.21 -2.44
N THR A 56 7.40 4.67 -2.47
CA THR A 56 8.35 4.36 -3.56
C THR A 56 8.62 2.86 -3.67
N ASN A 57 8.79 2.17 -2.54
CA ASN A 57 9.05 0.73 -2.50
C ASN A 57 7.84 -0.09 -2.96
N ILE A 58 6.62 0.28 -2.58
CA ILE A 58 5.39 -0.39 -3.05
C ILE A 58 5.30 -0.32 -4.57
N ILE A 59 5.49 0.86 -5.15
CA ILE A 59 5.38 1.07 -6.61
C ILE A 59 6.43 0.23 -7.33
N ARG A 60 7.70 0.34 -6.93
CA ARG A 60 8.81 -0.41 -7.56
C ARG A 60 8.64 -1.92 -7.44
N ALA A 61 8.19 -2.41 -6.29
CA ALA A 61 8.00 -3.84 -6.07
C ALA A 61 6.84 -4.38 -6.92
N ALA A 62 5.73 -3.64 -6.98
CA ALA A 62 4.57 -4.00 -7.79
C ALA A 62 4.91 -3.99 -9.29
N GLU A 63 5.62 -2.97 -9.76
CA GLU A 63 6.09 -2.87 -11.16
C GLU A 63 7.00 -4.05 -11.54
N LYS A 64 7.96 -4.40 -10.67
CA LYS A 64 8.83 -5.58 -10.87
C LYS A 64 8.03 -6.89 -10.92
N GLY A 65 6.96 -6.98 -10.15
CA GLY A 65 6.04 -8.12 -10.16
C GLY A 65 5.00 -8.09 -11.28
N GLY A 66 5.08 -7.12 -12.21
CA GLY A 66 4.14 -6.98 -13.33
C GLY A 66 2.76 -6.46 -12.96
N ALA A 67 2.56 -5.97 -11.74
CA ALA A 67 1.30 -5.36 -11.31
C ALA A 67 1.34 -3.84 -11.52
N ARG A 68 0.23 -3.30 -12.03
CA ARG A 68 0.01 -1.85 -12.05
C ARG A 68 -0.63 -1.40 -10.75
N VAL A 69 -0.02 -0.43 -10.10
CA VAL A 69 -0.61 0.24 -8.94
C VAL A 69 -1.40 1.44 -9.44
N ASN A 70 -2.70 1.48 -9.12
CA ASN A 70 -3.52 2.65 -9.40
C ASN A 70 -3.30 3.70 -8.29
N VAL A 71 -2.54 4.75 -8.58
CA VAL A 71 -2.27 5.86 -7.66
C VAL A 71 -3.52 6.71 -7.38
N ASP A 72 -4.49 6.71 -8.29
CA ASP A 72 -5.76 7.43 -8.19
C ASP A 72 -6.89 6.57 -7.61
N ALA A 73 -6.57 5.37 -7.11
CA ALA A 73 -7.55 4.53 -6.44
C ALA A 73 -8.18 5.29 -5.27
N ARG A 74 -9.51 5.20 -5.15
CA ARG A 74 -10.27 5.86 -4.08
C ARG A 74 -10.62 4.89 -2.96
N SER A 75 -10.49 5.32 -1.72
CA SER A 75 -11.00 4.63 -0.53
C SER A 75 -12.53 4.59 -0.49
N HIS A 76 -13.13 3.92 0.49
CA HIS A 76 -14.59 3.97 0.67
C HIS A 76 -15.08 5.39 1.00
N GLY A 77 -14.24 6.20 1.65
CA GLY A 77 -14.50 7.63 1.88
C GLY A 77 -14.21 8.53 0.67
N GLY A 78 -13.83 7.97 -0.48
CA GLY A 78 -13.53 8.75 -1.68
C GLY A 78 -12.17 9.46 -1.66
N TYR A 79 -11.28 9.13 -0.73
CA TYR A 79 -9.93 9.70 -0.65
C TYR A 79 -8.95 8.94 -1.52
N THR A 80 -8.03 9.63 -2.21
CA THR A 80 -6.85 9.01 -2.83
C THR A 80 -5.71 8.94 -1.82
N ALA A 81 -4.64 8.22 -2.15
CA ALA A 81 -3.43 8.24 -1.33
C ALA A 81 -2.90 9.67 -1.13
N LEU A 82 -2.94 10.51 -2.17
CA LEU A 82 -2.51 11.91 -2.09
C LEU A 82 -3.39 12.75 -1.15
N HIS A 83 -4.72 12.53 -1.12
CA HIS A 83 -5.57 13.20 -0.15
C HIS A 83 -5.16 12.86 1.30
N LEU A 84 -4.82 11.59 1.56
CA LEU A 84 -4.37 11.18 2.90
C LEU A 84 -3.02 11.78 3.26
N ALA A 85 -2.08 11.84 2.32
CA ALA A 85 -0.79 12.51 2.54
C ALA A 85 -0.99 13.96 2.98
N ALA A 86 -1.82 14.72 2.25
CA ALA A 86 -2.09 16.13 2.57
C ALA A 86 -2.84 16.34 3.90
N ILE A 87 -3.68 15.40 4.33
CA ILE A 87 -4.38 15.46 5.62
C ILE A 87 -3.44 15.14 6.79
N HIS A 88 -2.46 14.26 6.56
CA HIS A 88 -1.58 13.72 7.61
C HIS A 88 -0.16 14.33 7.58
N ASP A 89 0.08 15.35 6.77
CA ASP A 89 1.33 16.12 6.71
C ASP A 89 1.48 16.97 7.98
N ALA A 90 2.22 16.46 8.97
CA ALA A 90 2.58 17.14 10.22
C ALA A 90 3.96 16.69 10.71
#